data_AF-A0A0C3PN65-F1
#
_entry.id   AF-A0A0C3PN65-F1
#
_cell.length_a   1.000
_cell.length_b   1.000
_cell.length_c   1.000
_cell.angle_alpha   90.00
_cell.angle_beta   90.00
_cell.angle_gamma   90.00
#
_symmetry.space_group_name_H-M   'P 1'
#
loop_
_entity.id
_entity.type
_entity.pdbx_description
1 polymer ?
#
loop_
_entity_poly.entity_id
_entity_poly.type
_entity_poly.pdbx_seq_one_letter_code
_entity_poly.pdbx_strand_id
1 'polypeptide(L)'
;MPRPFSLLAHWFTFRRHPAPAGEVPSPQPPTPPPKDLNISFNTARYRSKPLPAPIDDHDEYVNEKVALRFSDVDTSQVQRFSSSTAPSSPPRDIHTLPRRPYVTHVAIPTAPLTPEETARRRLSAQRRREREEEEARREERARRELRKLQREEQERREREEEERRRALLQEHLRQAAARREEKEREEKRIEEERHEQIRQQKLMAHQRRLEYTRELDQWRQEHIQRAISSSSEKQEERRRSAEERRNRIAKLGESLLNNNNTAKAARGWVTIQTPESLAWKRRYYKFDLGRGQMLLYPNHVDTAHPIDIVELDNRTEGLHEWYEGFEELRAIPHSFAIQFVHGRSWFMYADAEEEKDRLLLWLSEAAGIIL
;
A
#
# COMPACT_ATOMS: atom_id res chain seq x y z
N MET A 1 21.25 37.67 -88.68
CA MET A 1 20.16 37.68 -87.68
C MET A 1 19.49 36.31 -87.65
N PRO A 2 20.00 35.33 -86.88
CA PRO A 2 19.33 34.06 -86.64
C PRO A 2 18.77 33.98 -85.21
N ARG A 3 17.60 33.36 -85.07
CA ARG A 3 16.84 33.20 -83.83
C ARG A 3 17.44 32.11 -82.94
N PRO A 4 17.42 32.25 -81.59
CA PRO A 4 17.80 31.17 -80.69
C PRO A 4 16.69 30.13 -80.57
N PHE A 5 17.07 28.86 -80.68
CA PHE A 5 16.23 27.71 -80.36
C PHE A 5 16.01 27.63 -78.84
N SER A 6 14.75 27.73 -78.44
CA SER A 6 14.29 27.47 -77.08
C SER A 6 14.10 25.98 -76.89
N LEU A 7 14.96 25.35 -76.07
CA LEU A 7 14.79 23.98 -75.61
C LEU A 7 13.90 24.02 -74.36
N LEU A 8 12.62 23.68 -74.57
CA LEU A 8 11.64 23.38 -73.54
C LEU A 8 12.08 22.15 -72.73
N ALA A 9 12.54 22.38 -71.51
CA ALA A 9 12.69 21.34 -70.50
C ALA A 9 11.30 20.88 -70.03
N HIS A 10 10.88 19.69 -70.45
CA HIS A 10 9.75 18.99 -69.85
C HIS A 10 10.19 18.38 -68.52
N TRP A 11 9.87 19.09 -67.43
CA TRP A 11 9.92 18.55 -66.08
C TRP A 11 8.72 17.62 -65.89
N PHE A 12 8.95 16.30 -66.00
CA PHE A 12 8.02 15.30 -65.51
C PHE A 12 7.96 15.37 -63.99
N THR A 13 6.93 16.04 -63.48
CA THR A 13 6.54 15.95 -62.07
C THR A 13 5.91 14.57 -61.85
N PHE A 14 6.72 13.61 -61.39
CA PHE A 14 6.21 12.39 -60.78
C PHE A 14 5.53 12.77 -59.46
N ARG A 15 4.25 13.11 -59.56
CA ARG A 15 3.33 13.27 -58.45
C ARG A 15 3.09 11.88 -57.87
N ARG A 16 3.95 11.44 -56.94
CA ARG A 16 3.66 10.27 -56.10
C ARG A 16 2.35 10.56 -55.37
N HIS A 17 1.30 9.81 -55.71
CA HIS A 17 0.10 9.74 -54.91
C HIS A 17 0.52 9.32 -53.49
N PRO A 18 0.16 10.08 -52.45
CA PRO A 18 0.26 9.58 -51.09
C PRO A 18 -0.62 8.34 -50.99
N ALA A 19 -0.06 7.25 -50.48
CA ALA A 19 -0.82 6.07 -50.09
C ALA A 19 -1.99 6.50 -49.18
N PRO A 20 -3.17 5.86 -49.28
CA PRO A 20 -4.28 6.14 -48.38
C PRO A 20 -3.77 5.98 -46.95
N ALA A 21 -3.89 7.04 -46.17
CA ALA A 21 -3.58 7.05 -44.75
C ALA A 21 -4.31 5.86 -44.12
N GLY A 22 -3.54 4.85 -43.68
CA GLY A 22 -4.06 3.83 -42.81
C GLY A 22 -4.71 4.53 -41.63
N GLU A 23 -5.95 4.17 -41.35
CA GLU A 23 -6.65 4.54 -40.14
C GLU A 23 -5.70 4.32 -38.96
N VAL A 24 -5.17 5.41 -38.41
CA VAL A 24 -4.51 5.39 -37.12
C VAL A 24 -5.62 5.03 -36.14
N PRO A 25 -5.60 3.84 -35.51
CA PRO A 25 -6.60 3.50 -34.52
C PRO A 25 -6.53 4.57 -33.43
N SER A 26 -7.61 5.34 -33.28
CA SER A 26 -7.75 6.30 -32.19
C SER A 26 -7.30 5.65 -30.89
N PRO A 27 -6.47 6.32 -30.07
CA PRO A 27 -6.04 5.80 -28.79
C PRO A 27 -7.29 5.47 -27.98
N GLN A 28 -7.54 4.19 -27.75
CA GLN A 28 -8.64 3.75 -26.90
C GLN A 28 -8.48 4.45 -25.55
N PRO A 29 -9.54 5.06 -25.01
CA PRO A 29 -9.48 5.66 -23.68
C PRO A 29 -9.00 4.60 -22.68
N PRO A 30 -8.20 4.98 -21.67
CA PRO A 30 -7.75 4.04 -20.64
C PRO A 30 -8.97 3.34 -20.07
N THR A 31 -8.94 2.00 -20.08
CA THR A 31 -9.99 1.19 -19.48
C THR A 31 -10.19 1.67 -18.04
N PRO A 32 -11.44 1.94 -17.62
CA PRO A 32 -11.69 2.30 -16.23
C PRO A 32 -11.15 1.20 -15.33
N PRO A 33 -10.55 1.57 -14.17
CA PRO A 33 -10.01 0.59 -13.24
C PRO A 33 -11.09 -0.46 -12.93
N PRO A 34 -10.74 -1.76 -12.88
CA PRO A 34 -11.69 -2.83 -12.67
C PRO A 34 -12.48 -2.53 -11.41
N LYS A 35 -13.81 -2.44 -11.59
CA LYS A 35 -14.76 -2.19 -10.51
C LYS A 35 -14.55 -3.29 -9.48
N ASP A 36 -14.09 -2.91 -8.29
CA ASP A 36 -13.74 -3.81 -7.20
C ASP A 36 -14.83 -4.87 -7.02
N LEU A 37 -14.54 -6.08 -7.53
CA LEU A 37 -15.27 -7.27 -7.18
C LEU A 37 -15.03 -7.41 -5.68
N ASN A 38 -16.12 -7.21 -4.94
CA ASN A 38 -16.20 -7.36 -3.51
C ASN A 38 -16.00 -8.85 -3.17
N ILE A 39 -14.76 -9.32 -3.33
CA ILE A 39 -14.30 -10.64 -2.93
C ILE A 39 -14.23 -10.56 -1.41
N SER A 40 -15.30 -11.03 -0.80
CA SER A 40 -15.34 -11.38 0.61
C SER A 40 -14.25 -12.42 0.85
N PHE A 41 -13.09 -11.96 1.33
CA PHE A 41 -12.01 -12.80 1.80
C PHE A 41 -12.48 -13.53 3.06
N ASN A 42 -13.07 -14.70 2.86
CA ASN A 42 -13.20 -15.70 3.90
C ASN A 42 -11.79 -16.29 4.10
N THR A 43 -11.13 -15.81 5.15
CA THR A 43 -9.76 -16.16 5.53
C THR A 43 -9.69 -17.59 6.06
N ALA A 44 -9.75 -18.56 5.15
CA ALA A 44 -9.25 -19.89 5.41
C ALA A 44 -7.73 -19.88 5.24
N ARG A 45 -7.02 -20.04 6.37
CA ARG A 45 -5.58 -20.17 6.52
C ARG A 45 -5.01 -21.22 5.56
N TYR A 46 -4.51 -20.80 4.40
CA TYR A 46 -3.55 -21.59 3.64
C TYR A 46 -2.15 -21.06 3.92
N ARG A 47 -1.43 -21.85 4.70
CA ARG A 47 -0.02 -21.71 5.03
C ARG A 47 0.80 -22.09 3.80
N SER A 48 0.94 -21.18 2.83
CA SER A 48 1.91 -21.35 1.76
C SER A 48 3.30 -21.01 2.28
N LYS A 49 4.22 -21.94 2.09
CA LYS A 49 5.66 -21.75 2.34
C LYS A 49 6.18 -20.71 1.34
N PRO A 50 6.99 -19.73 1.77
CA PRO A 50 7.63 -18.83 0.82
C PRO A 50 8.70 -19.59 0.02
N LEU A 51 8.71 -19.36 -1.30
CA LEU A 51 9.80 -19.73 -2.19
C LEU A 51 11.03 -18.87 -1.84
N PRO A 52 12.25 -19.43 -1.90
CA PRO A 52 13.48 -18.66 -1.68
C PRO A 52 13.72 -17.74 -2.89
N ALA A 53 13.96 -16.46 -2.61
CA ALA A 53 14.43 -15.50 -3.59
C ALA A 53 15.91 -15.78 -3.96
N PRO A 54 16.38 -15.39 -5.16
CA PRO A 54 17.78 -15.51 -5.54
C PRO A 54 18.61 -14.55 -4.69
N ILE A 55 19.68 -15.09 -4.11
CA ILE A 55 20.72 -14.34 -3.40
C ILE A 55 21.62 -13.74 -4.47
N ASP A 56 21.58 -12.42 -4.63
CA ASP A 56 22.69 -11.68 -5.21
C ASP A 56 23.77 -11.60 -4.13
N ASP A 57 24.78 -12.46 -4.30
CA ASP A 57 26.06 -12.36 -3.61
C ASP A 57 26.76 -11.09 -4.08
N HIS A 58 26.84 -10.08 -3.22
CA HIS A 58 28.02 -9.23 -3.10
C HIS A 58 28.01 -8.52 -1.73
N ASP A 59 28.85 -9.05 -0.85
CA ASP A 59 29.71 -8.32 0.09
C ASP A 59 29.13 -7.06 0.77
N GLU A 60 28.67 -7.20 2.01
CA GLU A 60 29.35 -6.52 3.12
C GLU A 60 28.96 -7.09 4.48
N TYR A 61 30.01 -7.50 5.19
CA TYR A 61 30.02 -8.24 6.42
C TYR A 61 30.15 -7.24 7.57
N VAL A 62 29.05 -6.81 8.19
CA VAL A 62 29.11 -6.13 9.50
C VAL A 62 27.97 -6.61 10.41
N ASN A 63 28.28 -7.68 11.12
CA ASN A 63 28.16 -7.81 12.57
C ASN A 63 27.25 -6.80 13.31
N GLU A 64 26.14 -7.23 13.89
CA GLU A 64 26.06 -7.38 15.35
C GLU A 64 24.71 -7.95 15.81
N LYS A 65 24.83 -8.99 16.64
CA LYS A 65 23.75 -9.58 17.43
C LYS A 65 23.41 -8.65 18.60
N VAL A 66 22.19 -8.12 18.61
CA VAL A 66 21.47 -7.72 19.83
C VAL A 66 20.01 -8.09 19.58
N ALA A 67 19.51 -9.28 19.95
CA ALA A 67 19.24 -9.72 21.31
C ALA A 67 18.56 -8.66 22.18
N LEU A 68 17.35 -8.24 21.80
CA LEU A 68 16.38 -7.70 22.75
C LEU A 68 14.97 -8.18 22.39
N ARG A 69 14.57 -9.23 23.10
CA ARG A 69 13.17 -9.57 23.35
C ARG A 69 12.48 -8.35 23.95
N PHE A 70 11.41 -7.87 23.34
CA PHE A 70 10.33 -7.24 24.10
C PHE A 70 9.00 -7.77 23.57
N SER A 71 8.21 -8.18 24.56
CA SER A 71 6.92 -8.83 24.55
C SER A 71 5.83 -8.04 23.84
N ASP A 72 5.22 -8.66 22.83
CA ASP A 72 3.88 -8.32 22.38
C ASP A 72 2.87 -8.84 23.42
N VAL A 73 2.30 -7.89 24.18
CA VAL A 73 1.10 -8.11 24.99
C VAL A 73 -0.10 -7.98 24.04
N ASP A 74 -0.54 -9.12 23.53
CA ASP A 74 -1.77 -9.22 22.73
C ASP A 74 -2.98 -9.35 23.67
N THR A 75 -3.49 -8.22 24.14
CA THR A 75 -4.78 -8.11 24.83
C THR A 75 -5.88 -7.80 23.82
N SER A 76 -6.43 -8.83 23.16
CA SER A 76 -7.84 -8.82 22.72
C SER A 76 -8.32 -10.18 22.20
N GLN A 77 -8.55 -11.14 23.11
CA GLN A 77 -9.39 -12.29 22.82
C GLN A 77 -10.44 -12.45 23.92
N VAL A 78 -11.47 -11.58 23.90
CA VAL A 78 -12.70 -11.82 24.66
C VAL A 78 -13.51 -12.88 23.91
N GLN A 79 -13.19 -14.13 24.21
CA GLN A 79 -13.97 -15.31 23.87
C GLN A 79 -15.29 -15.24 24.64
N ARG A 80 -16.38 -14.95 23.92
CA ARG A 80 -17.74 -15.26 24.39
C ARG A 80 -17.93 -16.77 24.28
N PHE A 81 -17.78 -17.47 25.40
CA PHE A 81 -18.37 -18.79 25.56
C PHE A 81 -19.59 -18.71 26.45
N SER A 82 -20.69 -19.12 25.87
CA SER A 82 -21.89 -19.62 26.52
C SER A 82 -21.55 -20.85 27.37
N SER A 83 -21.83 -20.78 28.68
CA SER A 83 -22.06 -21.98 29.48
C SER A 83 -23.09 -21.68 30.58
N SER A 84 -24.28 -22.22 30.32
CA SER A 84 -25.29 -22.64 31.29
C SER A 84 -24.67 -23.30 32.52
N THR A 85 -25.06 -22.87 33.72
CA THR A 85 -25.21 -23.74 34.91
C THR A 85 -26.05 -23.03 35.98
N ALA A 86 -27.25 -23.54 36.21
CA ALA A 86 -27.97 -23.42 37.48
C ALA A 86 -27.48 -24.51 38.46
N PRO A 87 -27.50 -24.27 39.79
CA PRO A 87 -28.39 -25.04 40.70
C PRO A 87 -28.92 -24.17 41.89
N SER A 88 -30.21 -24.21 42.26
CA SER A 88 -30.92 -25.12 43.19
C SER A 88 -30.64 -24.98 44.72
N SER A 89 -31.54 -24.27 45.44
CA SER A 89 -32.17 -24.55 46.77
C SER A 89 -31.34 -24.52 48.10
N PRO A 90 -31.93 -24.51 49.34
CA PRO A 90 -33.23 -24.04 49.91
C PRO A 90 -33.13 -23.26 51.29
N PRO A 91 -34.25 -22.87 51.97
CA PRO A 91 -34.28 -22.09 53.24
C PRO A 91 -34.51 -22.94 54.51
N ARG A 92 -33.96 -22.52 55.67
CA ARG A 92 -34.23 -22.97 57.06
C ARG A 92 -33.82 -21.84 58.04
N ASP A 93 -34.43 -21.56 59.20
CA ASP A 93 -34.94 -22.44 60.24
C ASP A 93 -36.13 -21.87 61.04
N ILE A 94 -36.93 -22.81 61.54
CA ILE A 94 -38.08 -22.68 62.45
C ILE A 94 -37.57 -22.96 63.87
N HIS A 95 -37.82 -22.07 64.84
CA HIS A 95 -37.60 -22.36 66.26
C HIS A 95 -38.87 -22.10 67.11
N THR A 96 -39.54 -23.23 67.43
CA THR A 96 -39.99 -23.67 68.76
C THR A 96 -40.78 -22.73 69.70
N LEU A 97 -42.05 -23.09 69.92
CA LEU A 97 -42.88 -22.81 71.12
C LEU A 97 -42.36 -23.55 72.37
N PRO A 98 -42.73 -23.09 73.59
CA PRO A 98 -43.25 -24.04 74.57
C PRO A 98 -44.48 -23.57 75.39
N ARG A 99 -45.51 -24.44 75.35
CA ARG A 99 -46.36 -25.00 76.43
C ARG A 99 -46.92 -24.14 77.58
N ARG A 100 -48.26 -24.16 77.65
CA ARG A 100 -49.12 -24.05 78.85
C ARG A 100 -48.72 -25.05 79.96
N PRO A 101 -49.02 -24.71 81.23
CA PRO A 101 -49.62 -25.67 82.14
C PRO A 101 -51.01 -25.25 82.66
N TYR A 102 -51.95 -26.19 82.52
CA TYR A 102 -53.18 -26.36 83.30
C TYR A 102 -52.88 -26.50 84.79
N VAL A 103 -53.59 -25.82 85.70
CA VAL A 103 -53.85 -26.42 87.03
C VAL A 103 -55.14 -25.84 87.68
N THR A 104 -56.06 -26.78 87.93
CA THR A 104 -56.96 -26.93 89.09
C THR A 104 -58.01 -25.87 89.43
N HIS A 105 -59.24 -26.23 89.07
CA HIS A 105 -60.45 -25.92 89.83
C HIS A 105 -60.31 -26.41 91.29
N VAL A 106 -60.31 -25.49 92.25
CA VAL A 106 -60.54 -25.79 93.67
C VAL A 106 -62.01 -25.49 93.96
N ALA A 107 -62.81 -26.55 94.07
CA ALA A 107 -64.20 -26.46 94.51
C ALA A 107 -64.23 -26.20 96.03
N ILE A 108 -64.72 -25.02 96.42
CA ILE A 108 -64.95 -24.66 97.83
C ILE A 108 -66.40 -25.04 98.16
N PRO A 109 -66.66 -25.95 99.11
CA PRO A 109 -68.03 -26.31 99.49
C PRO A 109 -68.74 -25.15 100.20
N THR A 110 -69.82 -24.69 99.59
CA THR A 110 -70.79 -23.75 100.13
C THR A 110 -71.58 -24.37 101.28
N ALA A 111 -71.39 -23.83 102.50
CA ALA A 111 -72.35 -23.99 103.58
C ALA A 111 -73.65 -23.22 103.24
N PRO A 112 -74.85 -23.76 103.51
CA PRO A 112 -76.11 -23.08 103.23
C PRO A 112 -76.31 -21.90 104.21
N LEU A 113 -76.07 -20.68 103.74
CA LEU A 113 -76.42 -19.45 104.44
C LEU A 113 -77.93 -19.21 104.38
N THR A 114 -78.47 -18.62 105.44
CA THR A 114 -79.89 -18.31 105.61
C THR A 114 -80.35 -17.19 104.66
N PRO A 115 -81.63 -17.19 104.21
CA PRO A 115 -82.13 -16.26 103.19
C PRO A 115 -81.95 -14.76 103.50
N GLU A 116 -81.96 -14.40 104.79
CA GLU A 116 -81.78 -13.01 105.25
C GLU A 116 -80.34 -12.51 105.08
N GLU A 117 -79.35 -13.37 105.28
CA GLU A 117 -77.93 -13.03 105.11
C GLU A 117 -77.58 -12.86 103.62
N THR A 118 -78.21 -13.63 102.74
CA THR A 118 -78.03 -13.46 101.28
C THR A 118 -78.56 -12.12 100.76
N ALA A 119 -79.65 -11.58 101.34
CA ALA A 119 -80.20 -10.29 100.94
C ALA A 119 -79.30 -9.11 101.38
N ARG A 120 -78.79 -9.15 102.62
CA ARG A 120 -77.82 -8.15 103.12
C ARG A 120 -76.51 -8.19 102.32
N ARG A 121 -76.02 -9.38 101.98
CA ARG A 121 -74.80 -9.58 101.19
C ARG A 121 -74.94 -9.08 99.74
N ARG A 122 -76.13 -9.19 99.14
CA ARG A 122 -76.43 -8.61 97.82
C ARG A 122 -76.39 -7.08 97.82
N LEU A 123 -77.02 -6.44 98.81
CA LEU A 123 -77.04 -4.97 98.92
C LEU A 123 -75.65 -4.38 99.20
N SER A 124 -74.86 -5.03 100.07
CA SER A 124 -73.47 -4.61 100.31
C SER A 124 -72.57 -4.88 99.10
N ALA A 125 -72.78 -5.98 98.37
CA ALA A 125 -72.04 -6.27 97.15
C ALA A 125 -72.40 -5.29 96.02
N GLN A 126 -73.66 -4.86 95.93
CA GLN A 126 -74.11 -3.89 94.92
C GLN A 126 -73.53 -2.50 95.17
N ARG A 127 -73.58 -2.00 96.41
CA ARG A 127 -72.94 -0.72 96.78
C ARG A 127 -71.42 -0.75 96.61
N ARG A 128 -70.79 -1.90 96.85
CA ARG A 128 -69.36 -2.10 96.61
C ARG A 128 -69.03 -2.10 95.12
N ARG A 129 -69.84 -2.77 94.28
CA ARG A 129 -69.71 -2.75 92.82
C ARG A 129 -69.90 -1.35 92.24
N GLU A 130 -70.86 -0.57 92.73
CA GLU A 130 -71.08 0.80 92.24
C GLU A 130 -69.88 1.72 92.54
N ARG A 131 -69.28 1.63 93.73
CA ARG A 131 -68.04 2.38 94.04
C ARG A 131 -66.86 1.90 93.21
N GLU A 132 -66.68 0.58 93.10
CA GLU A 132 -65.62 -0.01 92.26
C GLU A 132 -65.81 0.37 90.78
N GLU A 133 -67.05 0.50 90.29
CA GLU A 133 -67.37 0.88 88.91
C GLU A 133 -67.19 2.39 88.65
N GLU A 134 -67.49 3.26 89.62
CA GLU A 134 -67.18 4.69 89.52
C GLU A 134 -65.67 4.96 89.57
N GLU A 135 -64.93 4.27 90.44
CA GLU A 135 -63.47 4.36 90.49
C GLU A 135 -62.84 3.78 89.22
N ALA A 136 -63.34 2.65 88.72
CA ALA A 136 -62.90 2.08 87.45
C ALA A 136 -63.17 3.03 86.27
N ARG A 137 -64.32 3.72 86.22
CA ARG A 137 -64.59 4.73 85.19
C ARG A 137 -63.66 5.94 85.27
N ARG A 138 -63.28 6.38 86.47
CA ARG A 138 -62.32 7.49 86.64
C ARG A 138 -60.91 7.05 86.24
N GLU A 139 -60.47 5.87 86.66
CA GLU A 139 -59.15 5.34 86.28
C GLU A 139 -59.07 5.05 84.78
N GLU A 140 -60.14 4.54 84.17
CA GLU A 140 -60.17 4.27 82.73
C GLU A 140 -60.12 5.58 81.91
N ARG A 141 -60.80 6.65 82.37
CA ARG A 141 -60.69 7.99 81.75
C ARG A 141 -59.27 8.54 81.86
N ALA A 142 -58.66 8.48 83.04
CA ALA A 142 -57.28 8.91 83.24
C ALA A 142 -56.29 8.10 82.39
N ARG A 143 -56.47 6.78 82.28
CA ARG A 143 -55.68 5.93 81.38
C ARG A 143 -55.89 6.27 79.91
N ARG A 144 -57.11 6.62 79.49
CA ARG A 144 -57.41 7.04 78.10
C ARG A 144 -56.75 8.38 77.78
N GLU A 145 -56.79 9.34 78.69
CA GLU A 145 -56.14 10.65 78.52
C GLU A 145 -54.62 10.52 78.46
N LEU A 146 -54.02 9.74 79.35
CA LEU A 146 -52.58 9.50 79.34
C LEU A 146 -52.12 8.77 78.07
N ARG A 147 -52.89 7.78 77.59
CA ARG A 147 -52.65 7.14 76.29
C ARG A 147 -52.80 8.11 75.12
N LYS A 148 -53.73 9.07 75.20
CA LYS A 148 -53.92 10.10 74.16
C LYS A 148 -52.73 11.04 74.11
N LEU A 149 -52.27 11.53 75.26
CA LEU A 149 -51.07 12.39 75.36
C LEU A 149 -49.82 11.67 74.87
N GLN A 150 -49.62 10.40 75.24
CA GLN A 150 -48.49 9.59 74.75
C GLN A 150 -48.54 9.40 73.23
N ARG A 151 -49.73 9.17 72.65
CA ARG A 151 -49.90 9.07 71.19
C ARG A 151 -49.61 10.39 70.48
N GLU A 152 -50.09 11.51 71.01
CA GLU A 152 -49.86 12.83 70.43
C GLU A 152 -48.40 13.25 70.53
N GLU A 153 -47.74 12.96 71.65
CA GLU A 153 -46.30 13.19 71.81
C GLU A 153 -45.48 12.29 70.87
N GLN A 154 -45.87 11.02 70.73
CA GLN A 154 -45.23 10.09 69.80
C GLN A 154 -45.41 10.57 68.34
N GLU A 155 -46.61 10.97 67.95
CA GLU A 155 -46.88 11.49 66.60
C GLU A 155 -46.10 12.77 66.33
N ARG A 156 -45.94 13.66 67.33
CA ARG A 156 -45.10 14.86 67.20
C ARG A 156 -43.64 14.49 66.96
N ARG A 157 -43.09 13.52 67.71
CA ARG A 157 -41.72 13.04 67.53
C ARG A 157 -41.52 12.38 66.17
N GLU A 158 -42.48 11.59 65.69
CA GLU A 158 -42.44 10.95 64.38
C GLU A 158 -42.44 11.98 63.24
N ARG A 159 -43.24 13.06 63.33
CA ARG A 159 -43.22 14.16 62.35
C ARG A 159 -41.88 14.90 62.34
N GLU A 160 -41.32 15.22 63.50
CA GLU A 160 -40.00 15.87 63.60
C GLU A 160 -38.88 14.96 63.03
N GLU A 161 -38.94 13.65 63.28
CA GLU A 161 -38.00 12.69 62.69
C GLU A 161 -38.17 12.55 61.18
N GLU A 162 -39.40 12.53 60.66
CA GLU A 162 -39.66 12.51 59.22
C GLU A 162 -39.14 13.77 58.54
N GLU A 163 -39.34 14.95 59.12
CA GLU A 163 -38.81 16.20 58.59
C GLU A 163 -37.29 16.21 58.58
N ARG A 164 -36.64 15.74 59.66
CA ARG A 164 -35.18 15.57 59.71
C ARG A 164 -34.68 14.60 58.64
N ARG A 165 -35.35 13.45 58.46
CA ARG A 165 -34.99 12.47 57.42
C ARG A 165 -35.15 13.05 56.01
N ARG A 166 -36.25 13.78 55.76
CA ARG A 166 -36.49 14.45 54.46
C ARG A 166 -35.45 15.53 54.18
N ALA A 167 -35.08 16.34 55.18
CA ALA A 167 -34.06 17.37 55.03
C ALA A 167 -32.68 16.76 54.71
N LEU A 168 -32.27 15.71 55.44
CA LEU A 168 -31.02 14.99 55.16
C LEU A 168 -31.02 14.37 53.76
N LEU A 169 -32.13 13.76 53.34
CA LEU A 169 -32.24 13.17 52.01
C LEU A 169 -32.18 14.25 50.91
N GLN A 170 -32.82 15.40 51.11
CA GLN A 170 -32.76 16.52 50.17
C GLN A 170 -31.35 17.11 50.09
N GLU A 171 -30.64 17.22 51.21
CA GLU A 171 -29.24 17.67 51.23
C GLU A 171 -28.34 16.67 50.50
N HIS A 172 -28.48 15.37 50.76
CA HIS A 172 -27.75 14.33 50.03
C HIS A 172 -28.02 14.37 48.52
N LEU A 173 -29.27 14.58 48.10
CA LEU A 173 -29.61 14.74 46.69
C LEU A 173 -28.97 15.98 46.08
N ARG A 174 -28.95 17.11 46.81
CA ARG A 174 -28.27 18.34 46.36
C ARG A 174 -26.77 18.15 46.23
N GLN A 175 -26.11 17.53 47.21
CA GLN A 175 -24.68 17.23 47.17
C GLN A 175 -24.35 16.25 46.04
N ALA A 176 -25.19 15.22 45.84
CA ALA A 176 -25.03 14.27 44.74
C ALA A 176 -25.20 14.94 43.37
N ALA A 177 -26.16 15.86 43.22
CA ALA A 177 -26.35 16.63 41.99
C ALA A 177 -25.14 17.54 41.72
N ALA A 178 -24.67 18.29 42.72
CA ALA A 178 -23.50 19.15 42.58
C ALA A 178 -22.24 18.36 42.19
N ARG A 179 -22.02 17.19 42.80
CA ARG A 179 -20.89 16.31 42.48
C ARG A 179 -20.99 15.72 41.06
N ARG A 180 -22.19 15.45 40.56
CA ARG A 180 -22.39 15.00 39.17
C ARG A 180 -22.08 16.11 38.18
N GLU A 181 -22.54 17.32 38.47
CA GLU A 181 -22.30 18.48 37.60
C GLU A 181 -20.82 18.84 37.52
N GLU A 182 -20.09 18.79 38.64
CA GLU A 182 -18.64 19.02 38.66
C GLU A 182 -17.89 17.98 37.84
N LYS A 183 -18.23 16.69 38.01
CA LYS A 183 -17.65 15.61 37.21
C LYS A 183 -17.95 15.75 35.72
N GLU A 184 -19.19 16.11 35.36
CA GLU A 184 -19.56 16.32 33.96
C GLU A 184 -18.78 17.49 33.34
N ARG A 185 -18.55 18.58 34.10
CA ARG A 185 -17.73 19.71 33.64
C ARG A 185 -16.26 19.32 33.47
N GLU A 186 -15.71 18.50 34.35
CA GLU A 186 -14.33 18.00 34.24
C GLU A 186 -14.18 17.02 33.06
N GLU A 187 -15.12 16.08 32.91
CA GLU A 187 -15.16 15.14 31.78
C GLU A 187 -15.26 15.87 30.45
N LYS A 188 -16.09 16.91 30.34
CA LYS A 188 -16.18 17.76 29.13
C LYS A 188 -14.86 18.44 28.78
N ARG A 189 -14.13 18.98 29.77
CA ARG A 189 -12.81 19.60 29.54
C ARG A 189 -11.79 18.59 29.04
N ILE A 190 -11.75 17.41 29.65
CA ILE A 190 -10.85 16.33 29.23
C ILE A 190 -11.20 15.84 27.83
N GLU A 191 -12.49 15.75 27.49
CA GLU A 191 -12.95 15.37 26.15
C GLU A 191 -12.59 16.43 25.10
N GLU A 192 -12.76 17.73 25.41
CA GLU A 192 -12.34 18.85 24.55
C GLU A 192 -10.82 18.82 24.30
N GLU A 193 -10.00 18.68 25.34
CA GLU A 193 -8.54 18.57 25.22
C GLU A 193 -8.12 17.36 24.37
N ARG A 194 -8.77 16.21 24.56
CA ARG A 194 -8.52 15.01 23.73
C ARG A 194 -8.90 15.26 22.27
N HIS A 195 -10.02 15.94 22.02
CA HIS A 195 -10.43 16.29 20.67
C HIS A 195 -9.44 17.23 19.98
N GLU A 196 -8.91 18.21 20.70
CA GLU A 196 -7.87 19.11 20.19
C GLU A 196 -6.58 18.38 19.88
N GLN A 197 -6.12 17.49 20.77
CA GLN A 197 -4.93 16.67 20.54
C GLN A 197 -5.08 15.77 19.31
N ILE A 198 -6.24 15.12 19.15
CA ILE A 198 -6.53 14.30 17.95
C ILE A 198 -6.53 15.16 16.69
N ARG A 199 -7.08 16.39 16.75
CA ARG A 199 -7.09 17.31 15.61
C ARG A 199 -5.67 17.74 15.23
N GLN A 200 -4.84 18.09 16.20
CA GLN A 200 -3.43 18.45 15.97
C GLN A 200 -2.64 17.28 15.40
N GLN A 201 -2.80 16.07 15.95
CA GLN A 201 -2.15 14.88 15.42
C GLN A 201 -2.57 14.58 13.97
N LYS A 202 -3.86 14.75 13.64
CA LYS A 202 -4.35 14.59 12.26
C LYS A 202 -3.74 15.60 11.31
N LEU A 203 -3.59 16.86 11.72
CA LEU A 203 -2.96 17.90 10.92
C LEU A 203 -1.48 17.59 10.68
N MET A 204 -0.74 17.22 11.72
CA MET A 204 0.68 16.83 11.60
C MET A 204 0.85 15.58 10.73
N ALA A 205 0.01 14.56 10.89
CA ALA A 205 0.05 13.36 10.05
C ALA A 205 -0.29 13.67 8.58
N HIS A 206 -1.23 14.58 8.34
CA HIS A 206 -1.57 15.02 6.99
C HIS A 206 -0.41 15.80 6.34
N GLN A 207 0.23 16.72 7.07
CA GLN A 207 1.41 17.45 6.60
C GLN A 207 2.56 16.52 6.25
N ARG A 208 2.90 15.57 7.14
CA ARG A 208 3.94 14.56 6.85
C ARG A 208 3.64 13.73 5.61
N ARG A 209 2.37 13.36 5.39
CA ARG A 209 1.96 12.65 4.17
C ARG A 209 2.16 13.51 2.93
N LEU A 210 1.79 14.79 2.99
CA LEU A 210 1.97 15.72 1.87
C LEU A 210 3.46 15.94 1.56
N GLU A 211 4.30 16.12 2.57
CA GLU A 211 5.75 16.25 2.41
C GLU A 211 6.35 14.99 1.78
N TYR A 212 6.02 13.82 2.31
CA TYR A 212 6.47 12.55 1.75
C TYR A 212 6.03 12.36 0.28
N THR A 213 4.79 12.73 -0.06
CA THR A 213 4.35 12.66 -1.47
C THR A 213 5.12 13.64 -2.36
N ARG A 214 5.44 14.84 -1.88
CA ARG A 214 6.23 15.82 -2.63
C ARG A 214 7.66 15.34 -2.85
N GLU A 215 8.31 14.80 -1.82
CA GLU A 215 9.65 14.23 -1.91
C GLU A 215 9.68 13.06 -2.91
N LEU A 216 8.68 12.19 -2.86
CA LEU A 216 8.59 11.04 -3.75
C LEU A 216 8.35 11.45 -5.21
N ASP A 217 7.54 12.48 -5.46
CA ASP A 217 7.33 13.02 -6.79
C ASP A 217 8.58 13.77 -7.31
N GLN A 218 9.28 14.52 -6.45
CA GLN A 218 10.57 15.13 -6.79
C GLN A 218 11.60 14.06 -7.16
N TRP A 219 11.70 12.99 -6.38
CA TRP A 219 12.61 11.88 -6.65
C TRP A 219 12.31 11.19 -7.99
N ARG A 220 11.01 10.99 -8.33
CA ARG A 220 10.60 10.47 -9.63
C ARG A 220 10.98 11.41 -10.77
N GLN A 221 10.75 12.71 -10.61
CA GLN A 221 11.11 13.72 -11.61
C GLN A 221 12.61 13.77 -11.84
N GLU A 222 13.42 13.75 -10.78
CA GLU A 222 14.88 13.71 -10.90
C GLU A 222 15.35 12.44 -11.61
N HIS A 223 14.78 11.27 -11.29
CA HIS A 223 15.16 10.03 -11.94
C HIS A 223 14.82 10.04 -13.44
N ILE A 224 13.64 10.54 -13.80
CA ILE A 224 13.24 10.74 -15.20
C ILE A 224 14.20 11.72 -15.89
N GLN A 225 14.51 12.84 -15.25
CA GLN A 225 15.40 13.85 -15.80
C GLN A 225 16.82 13.31 -16.02
N ARG A 226 17.37 12.53 -15.08
CA ARG A 226 18.67 11.86 -15.23
C ARG A 226 18.67 10.83 -16.35
N ALA A 227 17.58 10.07 -16.51
CA ALA A 227 17.44 9.12 -17.61
C ALA A 227 17.43 9.85 -18.96
N ILE A 228 16.65 10.93 -19.09
CA ILE A 228 16.57 11.75 -20.30
C ILE A 228 17.91 12.40 -20.61
N SER A 229 18.58 13.01 -19.62
CA SER A 229 19.88 13.65 -19.82
C SER A 229 20.94 12.63 -20.24
N SER A 230 20.98 11.46 -19.60
CA SER A 230 21.91 10.38 -19.97
C SER A 230 21.64 9.83 -21.37
N SER A 231 20.37 9.68 -21.77
CA SER A 231 20.04 9.25 -23.13
C SER A 231 20.38 10.32 -24.17
N SER A 232 20.13 11.59 -23.85
CA SER A 232 20.42 12.73 -24.74
C SER A 232 21.92 12.91 -24.94
N GLU A 233 22.70 12.84 -23.86
CA GLU A 233 24.16 12.95 -23.91
C GLU A 233 24.78 11.82 -24.76
N LYS A 234 24.34 10.57 -24.53
CA LYS A 234 24.75 9.43 -25.35
C LYS A 234 24.36 9.60 -26.82
N GLN A 235 23.19 10.15 -27.12
CA GLN A 235 22.75 10.38 -28.50
C GLN A 235 23.58 11.49 -29.16
N GLU A 236 23.90 12.55 -28.43
CA GLU A 236 24.74 13.64 -28.92
C GLU A 236 26.19 13.19 -29.14
N GLU A 237 26.76 12.41 -28.23
CA GLU A 237 28.08 11.80 -28.37
C GLU A 237 28.14 10.89 -29.61
N ARG A 238 27.12 10.06 -29.83
CA ARG A 238 26.99 9.25 -31.05
C ARG A 238 26.95 10.11 -32.30
N ARG A 239 26.17 11.20 -32.27
CA ARG A 239 26.07 12.12 -33.40
C ARG A 239 27.41 12.78 -33.70
N ARG A 240 28.12 13.27 -32.67
CA ARG A 240 29.45 13.87 -32.83
C ARG A 240 30.45 12.87 -33.38
N SER A 241 30.49 11.66 -32.85
CA SER A 241 31.39 10.59 -33.34
C SER A 241 31.09 10.22 -34.80
N ALA A 242 29.81 10.13 -35.19
CA ALA A 242 29.42 9.87 -36.57
C ALA A 242 29.82 11.04 -37.51
N GLU A 243 29.65 12.29 -37.08
CA GLU A 243 30.07 13.48 -37.84
C GLU A 243 31.60 13.55 -37.98
N GLU A 244 32.36 13.31 -36.90
CA GLU A 244 33.82 13.22 -36.94
C GLU A 244 34.31 12.12 -37.88
N ARG A 245 33.65 10.97 -37.86
CA ARG A 245 33.96 9.86 -38.76
C ARG A 245 33.67 10.20 -40.22
N ARG A 246 32.50 10.77 -40.51
CA ARG A 246 32.19 11.28 -41.86
C ARG A 246 33.25 12.26 -42.35
N ASN A 247 33.69 13.17 -41.48
CA ASN A 247 34.76 14.11 -41.80
C ASN A 247 36.09 13.40 -42.06
N ARG A 248 36.43 12.34 -41.32
CA ARG A 248 37.63 11.52 -41.57
C ARG A 248 37.55 10.78 -42.91
N ILE A 249 36.42 10.14 -43.19
CA ILE A 249 36.18 9.42 -44.45
C ILE A 249 36.23 10.39 -45.64
N ALA A 250 35.63 11.58 -45.53
CA ALA A 250 35.68 12.61 -46.56
C ALA A 250 37.13 13.05 -46.84
N LYS A 251 37.92 13.33 -45.80
CA LYS A 251 39.35 13.67 -45.94
C LYS A 251 40.16 12.53 -46.56
N LEU A 252 39.87 11.28 -46.19
CA LEU A 252 40.49 10.11 -46.81
C LEU A 252 40.12 9.99 -48.29
N GLY A 253 38.85 10.25 -48.64
CA GLY A 253 38.37 10.30 -50.02
C GLY A 253 39.12 11.33 -50.85
N GLU A 254 39.25 12.56 -50.36
CA GLU A 254 40.04 13.62 -51.02
C GLU A 254 41.50 13.20 -51.21
N SER A 255 42.13 12.60 -50.19
CA SER A 255 43.51 12.13 -50.27
C SER A 255 43.68 10.98 -51.28
N LEU A 256 42.72 10.06 -51.35
CA LEU A 256 42.77 8.92 -52.27
C LEU A 256 42.53 9.33 -53.72
N LEU A 257 41.60 10.26 -53.97
CA LEU A 257 41.35 10.82 -55.30
C LEU A 257 42.58 11.55 -55.85
N ASN A 258 43.34 12.22 -54.98
CA ASN A 258 44.57 12.92 -55.37
C ASN A 258 45.77 11.98 -55.61
N ASN A 259 45.73 10.76 -55.08
CA ASN A 259 46.82 9.80 -55.21
C ASN A 259 46.56 8.83 -56.38
N ASN A 260 47.36 8.90 -57.45
CA ASN A 260 47.33 7.95 -58.58
C ASN A 260 47.58 6.46 -58.19
N ASN A 261 47.78 6.15 -56.91
CA ASN A 261 48.01 4.82 -56.38
C ASN A 261 46.73 4.14 -55.83
N THR A 262 45.55 4.61 -56.23
CA THR A 262 44.23 4.05 -55.86
C THR A 262 44.16 2.53 -56.00
N ALA A 263 44.74 1.97 -57.07
CA ALA A 263 44.75 0.53 -57.33
C ALA A 263 45.45 -0.31 -56.24
N LYS A 264 46.49 0.23 -55.56
CA LYS A 264 47.15 -0.48 -54.45
C LYS A 264 46.43 -0.28 -53.11
N ALA A 265 45.65 0.80 -52.97
CA ALA A 265 44.89 1.10 -51.76
C ALA A 265 43.56 0.33 -51.66
N ALA A 266 43.08 -0.21 -52.79
CA ALA A 266 41.83 -0.98 -52.91
C ALA A 266 41.95 -2.47 -52.51
N ARG A 267 42.95 -2.84 -51.70
CA ARG A 267 43.19 -4.23 -51.26
C ARG A 267 43.71 -4.27 -49.83
N GLY A 268 43.40 -5.35 -49.10
CA GLY A 268 43.79 -5.48 -47.70
C GLY A 268 43.28 -6.76 -47.06
N TRP A 269 43.39 -6.84 -45.74
CA TRP A 269 42.81 -7.92 -44.96
C TRP A 269 41.54 -7.47 -44.27
N VAL A 270 40.56 -8.36 -44.20
CA VAL A 270 39.33 -8.12 -43.46
C VAL A 270 38.83 -9.44 -42.90
N THR A 271 38.21 -9.41 -41.73
CA THR A 271 37.55 -10.59 -41.17
C THR A 271 36.06 -10.45 -41.35
N ILE A 272 35.43 -11.47 -41.95
CA ILE A 272 34.04 -11.44 -42.40
C ILE A 272 33.28 -12.61 -41.77
N GLN A 273 32.05 -12.36 -41.34
CA GLN A 273 31.05 -13.36 -40.99
C GLN A 273 29.91 -13.25 -42.00
N THR A 274 29.68 -14.34 -42.73
CA THR A 274 28.59 -14.43 -43.71
C THR A 274 27.36 -15.05 -43.06
N PRO A 275 26.14 -14.78 -43.57
CA PRO A 275 24.93 -15.39 -43.00
C PRO A 275 24.91 -16.92 -43.11
N GLU A 276 25.68 -17.48 -44.04
CA GLU A 276 25.83 -18.92 -44.23
C GLU A 276 26.85 -19.54 -43.25
N SER A 277 27.69 -18.72 -42.62
CA SER A 277 28.76 -19.17 -41.74
C SER A 277 28.87 -18.28 -40.50
N LEU A 278 28.44 -18.81 -39.36
CA LEU A 278 28.59 -18.14 -38.06
C LEU A 278 30.06 -17.95 -37.63
N ALA A 279 31.02 -18.54 -38.34
CA ALA A 279 32.44 -18.38 -38.04
C ALA A 279 33.03 -17.15 -38.74
N TRP A 280 33.75 -16.34 -37.97
CA TRP A 280 34.58 -15.26 -38.49
C TRP A 280 35.73 -15.80 -39.31
N LYS A 281 35.82 -15.42 -40.58
CA LYS A 281 36.86 -15.85 -41.52
C LYS A 281 37.68 -14.67 -41.99
N ARG A 282 38.99 -14.74 -41.83
CA ARG A 282 39.92 -13.72 -42.34
C ARG A 282 40.14 -13.95 -43.83
N ARG A 283 39.92 -12.92 -44.65
CA ARG A 283 40.03 -12.94 -46.11
C ARG A 283 40.87 -11.77 -46.59
N TYR A 284 41.61 -12.00 -47.68
CA TYR A 284 42.28 -10.92 -48.38
C TYR A 284 41.32 -10.36 -49.42
N TYR A 285 40.95 -9.09 -49.32
CA TYR A 285 40.00 -8.47 -50.23
C TYR A 285 40.70 -7.66 -51.32
N LYS A 286 40.04 -7.55 -52.47
CA LYS A 286 40.41 -6.64 -53.55
C LYS A 286 39.12 -6.07 -54.17
N PHE A 287 39.04 -4.75 -54.31
CA PHE A 287 37.91 -4.11 -54.99
C PHE A 287 38.16 -4.03 -56.50
N ASP A 288 37.15 -4.38 -57.27
CA ASP A 288 37.03 -4.07 -58.70
C ASP A 288 35.98 -2.96 -58.85
N LEU A 289 36.42 -1.70 -58.71
CA LEU A 289 35.54 -0.53 -58.77
C LEU A 289 34.83 -0.39 -60.12
N GLY A 290 35.45 -0.88 -61.22
CA GLY A 290 34.83 -0.83 -62.55
C GLY A 290 33.63 -1.77 -62.69
N ARG A 291 33.56 -2.81 -61.87
CA ARG A 291 32.44 -3.76 -61.82
C ARG A 291 31.55 -3.61 -60.59
N GLY A 292 31.92 -2.73 -59.64
CA GLY A 292 31.25 -2.63 -58.35
C GLY A 292 31.27 -3.96 -57.57
N GLN A 293 32.41 -4.66 -57.59
CA GLN A 293 32.56 -5.98 -56.95
C GLN A 293 33.69 -5.98 -55.90
N MET A 294 33.49 -6.70 -54.80
CA MET A 294 34.53 -7.05 -53.84
C MET A 294 34.91 -8.52 -54.01
N LEU A 295 36.17 -8.77 -54.36
CA LEU A 295 36.73 -10.10 -54.54
C LEU A 295 37.44 -10.53 -53.25
N LEU A 296 37.08 -11.71 -52.73
CA LEU A 296 37.62 -12.25 -51.50
C LEU A 296 38.49 -13.47 -51.79
N TYR A 297 39.74 -13.42 -51.35
CA TYR A 297 40.75 -14.45 -51.56
C TYR A 297 41.12 -15.13 -50.24
N PRO A 298 41.66 -16.37 -50.29
CA PRO A 298 42.16 -17.04 -49.09
C PRO A 298 43.33 -16.26 -48.47
N ASN A 299 44.22 -15.74 -49.32
CA ASN A 299 45.42 -15.02 -48.92
C ASN A 299 45.84 -14.00 -50.00
N HIS A 300 46.89 -13.22 -49.73
CA HIS A 300 47.39 -12.19 -50.64
C HIS A 300 48.26 -12.72 -51.79
N VAL A 301 48.64 -14.00 -51.77
CA VAL A 301 49.53 -14.63 -52.75
C VAL A 301 48.72 -15.32 -53.85
N ASP A 302 47.66 -16.02 -53.47
CA ASP A 302 46.76 -16.72 -54.38
C ASP A 302 45.59 -15.82 -54.77
N THR A 303 45.88 -14.87 -55.67
CA THR A 303 44.86 -13.98 -56.25
C THR A 303 44.31 -14.48 -57.57
N ALA A 304 44.59 -15.74 -57.95
CA ALA A 304 44.14 -16.30 -59.22
C ALA A 304 42.64 -16.64 -59.20
N HIS A 305 42.15 -17.18 -58.08
CA HIS A 305 40.77 -17.61 -57.93
C HIS A 305 40.15 -16.98 -56.67
N PRO A 306 39.21 -16.04 -56.79
CA PRO A 306 38.47 -15.55 -55.63
C PRO A 306 37.63 -16.69 -55.05
N ILE A 307 37.64 -16.83 -53.72
CA ILE A 307 36.75 -17.75 -53.01
C ILE A 307 35.31 -17.27 -53.15
N ASP A 308 35.12 -15.96 -53.01
CA ASP A 308 33.82 -15.33 -53.01
C ASP A 308 33.88 -14.00 -53.76
N ILE A 309 32.79 -13.69 -54.48
CA ILE A 309 32.65 -12.50 -55.30
C ILE A 309 31.37 -11.82 -54.84
N VAL A 310 31.55 -10.66 -54.20
CA VAL A 310 30.44 -9.87 -53.67
C VAL A 310 30.08 -8.80 -54.68
N GLU A 311 28.91 -8.92 -55.27
CA GLU A 311 28.33 -7.87 -56.12
C GLU A 311 27.73 -6.79 -55.23
N LEU A 312 28.35 -5.62 -55.20
CA LEU A 312 27.94 -4.49 -54.35
C LEU A 312 27.01 -3.54 -55.09
N ASP A 313 27.21 -3.41 -56.41
CA ASP A 313 26.41 -2.55 -57.28
C ASP A 313 24.92 -2.93 -57.24
N ASN A 314 24.08 -1.98 -56.86
CA ASN A 314 22.61 -2.09 -56.72
C ASN A 314 22.08 -3.18 -55.76
N ARG A 315 22.95 -3.92 -55.07
CA ARG A 315 22.54 -4.96 -54.10
C ARG A 315 22.74 -4.55 -52.66
N THR A 316 23.56 -3.55 -52.40
CA THR A 316 23.80 -3.02 -51.06
C THR A 316 22.72 -2.00 -50.72
N GLU A 317 21.97 -2.24 -49.65
CA GLU A 317 20.97 -1.31 -49.12
C GLU A 317 21.66 -0.19 -48.32
N GLY A 318 22.62 -0.56 -47.48
CA GLY A 318 23.29 0.36 -46.58
C GLY A 318 24.51 -0.24 -45.89
N LEU A 319 25.38 0.66 -45.44
CA LEU A 319 26.51 0.35 -44.57
C LEU A 319 26.15 0.84 -43.18
N HIS A 320 26.11 -0.07 -42.22
CA HIS A 320 25.59 0.19 -40.89
C HIS A 320 26.65 -0.02 -39.81
N GLU A 321 26.62 0.81 -38.80
CA GLU A 321 27.42 0.62 -37.60
C GLU A 321 26.68 -0.23 -36.56
N TRP A 322 27.40 -0.69 -35.52
CA TRP A 322 26.83 -1.51 -34.45
C TRP A 322 25.64 -0.85 -33.74
N TYR A 323 25.57 0.49 -33.69
CA TYR A 323 24.47 1.21 -33.06
C TYR A 323 23.24 1.37 -33.95
N GLU A 324 23.30 0.97 -35.23
CA GLU A 324 22.21 1.08 -36.21
C GLU A 324 21.39 -0.21 -36.30
N GLY A 325 21.13 -0.84 -35.15
CA GLY A 325 20.38 -2.10 -35.06
C GLY A 325 21.24 -3.37 -35.05
N PHE A 326 22.57 -3.23 -35.08
CA PHE A 326 23.52 -4.35 -35.07
C PHE A 326 24.28 -4.45 -33.75
N GLU A 327 23.55 -4.51 -32.63
CA GLU A 327 24.13 -4.42 -31.28
C GLU A 327 25.13 -5.55 -30.96
N GLU A 328 25.01 -6.70 -31.64
CA GLU A 328 25.94 -7.83 -31.52
C GLU A 328 27.38 -7.47 -31.92
N LEU A 329 27.55 -6.46 -32.78
CA LEU A 329 28.86 -5.98 -33.21
C LEU A 329 29.54 -5.07 -32.19
N ARG A 330 28.83 -4.64 -31.14
CA ARG A 330 29.39 -3.75 -30.09
C ARG A 330 30.62 -4.33 -29.40
N ALA A 331 30.71 -5.66 -29.29
CA ALA A 331 31.83 -6.34 -28.65
C ALA A 331 33.10 -6.40 -29.52
N ILE A 332 32.98 -6.14 -30.83
CA ILE A 332 34.07 -6.29 -31.79
C ILE A 332 34.54 -4.89 -32.23
N PRO A 333 35.78 -4.49 -31.90
CA PRO A 333 36.34 -3.22 -32.34
C PRO A 333 36.36 -3.11 -33.87
N HIS A 334 36.17 -1.89 -34.36
CA HIS A 334 36.24 -1.56 -35.79
C HIS A 334 35.31 -2.41 -36.69
N SER A 335 34.23 -2.92 -36.11
CA SER A 335 33.21 -3.68 -36.83
C SER A 335 32.18 -2.78 -37.50
N PHE A 336 31.53 -3.32 -38.52
CA PHE A 336 30.40 -2.74 -39.23
C PHE A 336 29.62 -3.84 -39.97
N ALA A 337 28.38 -3.53 -40.36
CA ALA A 337 27.51 -4.42 -41.11
C ALA A 337 27.28 -3.88 -42.52
N ILE A 338 27.16 -4.79 -43.48
CA ILE A 338 26.68 -4.52 -44.84
C ILE A 338 25.31 -5.15 -44.96
N GLN A 339 24.28 -4.33 -45.16
CA GLN A 339 22.93 -4.83 -45.39
C GLN A 339 22.65 -4.88 -46.90
N PHE A 340 22.22 -6.03 -47.39
CA PHE A 340 21.86 -6.24 -48.78
C PHE A 340 20.34 -6.16 -48.96
N VAL A 341 19.88 -5.76 -50.15
CA VAL A 341 18.46 -5.60 -50.52
C VAL A 341 17.63 -6.87 -50.28
N HIS A 342 18.26 -8.05 -50.29
CA HIS A 342 17.60 -9.33 -50.00
C HIS A 342 17.43 -9.63 -48.50
N GLY A 343 17.65 -8.65 -47.61
CA GLY A 343 17.58 -8.81 -46.16
C GLY A 343 18.71 -9.66 -45.58
N ARG A 344 19.73 -9.97 -46.37
CA ARG A 344 20.95 -10.62 -45.89
C ARG A 344 21.88 -9.55 -45.35
N SER A 345 22.52 -9.82 -44.23
CA SER A 345 23.50 -8.92 -43.63
C SER A 345 24.84 -9.63 -43.49
N TRP A 346 25.91 -8.94 -43.84
CA TRP A 346 27.28 -9.42 -43.62
C TRP A 346 27.92 -8.58 -42.54
N PHE A 347 28.71 -9.23 -41.69
CA PHE A 347 29.43 -8.54 -40.65
C PHE A 347 30.91 -8.58 -40.94
N MET A 348 31.57 -7.46 -40.73
CA MET A 348 32.98 -7.29 -41.04
C MET A 348 33.67 -6.53 -39.92
N TYR A 349 34.94 -6.82 -39.68
CA TYR A 349 35.80 -5.95 -38.88
C TYR A 349 37.21 -5.87 -39.49
N ALA A 350 37.84 -4.72 -39.26
CA ALA A 350 39.22 -4.47 -39.63
C ALA A 350 40.12 -4.48 -38.38
N ASP A 351 41.42 -4.67 -38.56
CA ASP A 351 42.35 -4.70 -37.42
C ASP A 351 42.64 -3.29 -36.88
N ALA A 352 42.52 -2.27 -37.73
CA ALA A 352 42.71 -0.86 -37.40
C ALA A 352 41.53 0.01 -37.82
N GLU A 353 41.34 1.13 -37.11
CA GLU A 353 40.28 2.10 -37.41
C GLU A 353 40.43 2.71 -38.81
N GLU A 354 41.66 3.04 -39.20
CA GLU A 354 41.97 3.62 -40.51
C GLU A 354 41.65 2.65 -41.65
N GLU A 355 41.84 1.34 -41.42
CA GLU A 355 41.47 0.30 -42.38
C GLU A 355 39.96 0.17 -42.50
N LYS A 356 39.22 0.24 -41.39
CA LYS A 356 37.74 0.29 -41.40
C LYS A 356 37.25 1.47 -42.23
N ASP A 357 37.80 2.66 -42.02
CA ASP A 357 37.37 3.87 -42.71
C ASP A 357 37.70 3.82 -44.21
N ARG A 358 38.88 3.31 -44.59
CA ARG A 358 39.22 3.06 -46.01
C ARG A 358 38.28 2.04 -46.63
N LEU A 359 37.98 0.96 -45.91
CA LEU A 359 37.14 -0.11 -46.43
C LEU A 359 35.68 0.37 -46.58
N LEU A 360 35.14 1.15 -45.64
CA LEU A 360 33.82 1.79 -45.81
C LEU A 360 33.79 2.74 -47.00
N LEU A 361 34.83 3.54 -47.20
CA LEU A 361 34.92 4.41 -48.37
C LEU A 361 34.85 3.60 -49.67
N TRP A 362 35.66 2.56 -49.81
CA TRP A 362 35.65 1.72 -51.01
C TRP A 362 34.33 0.96 -51.20
N LEU A 363 33.71 0.49 -50.11
CA LEU A 363 32.38 -0.12 -50.16
C LEU A 363 31.33 0.89 -50.65
N SER A 364 31.37 2.11 -50.12
CA SER A 364 30.41 3.16 -50.52
C SER A 364 30.57 3.54 -51.98
N GLU A 365 31.80 3.64 -52.47
CA GLU A 365 32.10 3.93 -53.87
C GLU A 365 31.69 2.77 -54.80
N ALA A 366 32.03 1.52 -54.43
CA ALA A 366 31.67 0.34 -55.21
C ALA A 366 30.15 0.05 -55.21
N ALA A 367 29.44 0.42 -54.14
CA ALA A 367 28.00 0.28 -54.03
C ALA A 367 27.22 1.48 -54.61
N GLY A 368 27.88 2.60 -54.91
CA GLY A 368 27.24 3.84 -55.33
C GLY A 368 26.42 4.51 -54.21
N ILE A 369 26.77 4.30 -52.94
CA ILE A 369 26.08 4.85 -51.77
C ILE A 369 26.83 6.11 -51.30
N ILE A 370 26.07 7.17 -51.00
CA ILE A 370 26.61 8.39 -50.39
C ILE A 370 26.57 8.22 -48.86
N LEU A 371 27.74 8.24 -48.19
CA LEU A 371 27.91 8.07 -46.74
C LEU A 371 27.42 9.25 -45.89
#